data_AF-V7FRW8-F1
#
_entry.id   AF-V7FRW8-F1
#
_cell.length_a   1.000
_cell.length_b   1.000
_cell.length_c   1.000
_cell.angle_alpha   90.00
_cell.angle_beta   90.00
_cell.angle_gamma   90.00
#
_symmetry.space_group_name_H-M   'P 1'
#
loop_
_entity.id
_entity.type
_entity.pdbx_description
1 polymer ?
#
loop_
_entity_poly.entity_id
_entity_poly.type
_entity_poly.pdbx_seq_one_letter_code
_entity_poly.pdbx_strand_id
1 'polypeptide(L)'
;MPYRLGNGVAAGRTLIEAANRAIWELVERDAVARWWHGDQVAHAIGEDVLRDSGLPDLLSRYRSGKTTRTCGWVDIRAAVDIPVIAAFSFSRDGSDFACGFAARPNMADAVHAATKEMVQMEIGHHLVRAKQQVHGFEKLNQDDLAYIARSQRVTPDHPKLKAAPVGSKSSSLEGSDELLLLDYTRQALLRADCTAFIVDLTRDRIGIPVARALATGLQQIPPGDVLQFDSVGRCINFNIPVL
;
A
#
# COMPACT_ATOMS: atom_id res chain seq x y z
N MET A 1 4.69 -2.00 23.41
CA MET A 1 4.90 -1.37 22.10
C MET A 1 3.82 -0.31 21.92
N PRO A 2 4.12 0.98 21.71
CA PRO A 2 3.08 1.95 21.39
C PRO A 2 2.46 1.53 20.05
N TYR A 3 1.14 1.55 19.92
CA TYR A 3 0.45 1.21 18.67
C TYR A 3 0.33 2.49 17.83
N ARG A 4 0.60 2.46 16.51
CA ARG A 4 0.39 3.66 15.67
C ARG A 4 -1.08 4.03 15.65
N LEU A 5 -1.39 5.30 15.91
CA LEU A 5 -2.76 5.80 16.08
C LEU A 5 -3.65 5.69 14.84
N GLY A 6 -3.11 5.34 13.67
CA GLY A 6 -3.88 5.23 12.41
C GLY A 6 -3.81 3.88 11.69
N ASN A 7 -3.09 2.87 12.20
CA ASN A 7 -3.00 1.58 11.52
C ASN A 7 -4.22 0.71 11.81
N GLY A 8 -4.75 0.10 10.76
CA GLY A 8 -5.89 -0.81 10.86
C GLY A 8 -7.15 -0.07 11.26
N VAL A 9 -7.38 1.12 10.68
CA VAL A 9 -8.59 1.91 10.94
C VAL A 9 -9.24 2.23 9.61
N ALA A 10 -10.50 1.83 9.45
CA ALA A 10 -11.22 2.08 8.21
C ALA A 10 -12.68 2.45 8.47
N ALA A 11 -13.21 3.30 7.60
CA ALA A 11 -14.64 3.54 7.47
C ALA A 11 -15.23 2.67 6.36
N GLY A 12 -16.53 2.41 6.42
CA GLY A 12 -17.27 1.63 5.43
C GLY A 12 -18.75 1.99 5.40
N ARG A 13 -19.49 1.44 4.44
CA ARG A 13 -20.96 1.61 4.39
C ARG A 13 -21.65 0.81 5.50
N THR A 14 -21.01 -0.25 5.95
CA THR A 14 -21.39 -1.10 7.08
C THR A 14 -20.19 -1.28 8.00
N LEU A 15 -20.43 -1.76 9.23
CA LEU A 15 -19.35 -2.11 10.14
C LEU A 15 -18.52 -3.30 9.62
N ILE A 16 -19.14 -4.24 8.92
CA ILE A 16 -18.46 -5.41 8.35
C ILE A 16 -17.50 -4.98 7.22
N GLU A 17 -17.95 -4.10 6.34
CA GLU A 17 -17.08 -3.52 5.31
C GLU A 17 -15.90 -2.76 5.94
N ALA A 18 -16.17 -1.93 6.94
CA ALA A 18 -15.14 -1.21 7.69
C ALA A 18 -14.13 -2.18 8.33
N ALA A 19 -14.60 -3.27 8.95
CA ALA A 19 -13.77 -4.28 9.57
C ALA A 19 -12.87 -5.00 8.54
N ASN A 20 -13.43 -5.46 7.42
CA ASN A 20 -12.67 -6.08 6.34
C ASN A 20 -11.55 -5.17 5.84
N ARG A 21 -11.87 -3.90 5.56
CA ARG A 21 -10.88 -2.91 5.10
C ARG A 21 -9.78 -2.66 6.13
N ALA A 22 -10.14 -2.56 7.41
CA ALA A 22 -9.18 -2.38 8.49
C ALA A 22 -8.23 -3.59 8.62
N ILE A 23 -8.74 -4.82 8.45
CA ILE A 23 -7.90 -6.04 8.45
C ILE A 23 -6.99 -6.06 7.22
N TRP A 24 -7.51 -5.77 6.03
CA TRP A 24 -6.71 -5.77 4.81
C TRP A 24 -5.58 -4.74 4.86
N GLU A 25 -5.78 -3.58 5.50
CA GLU A 25 -4.70 -2.63 5.75
C GLU A 25 -3.59 -3.25 6.63
N LEU A 26 -3.94 -4.03 7.66
CA LEU A 26 -2.93 -4.70 8.49
C LEU A 26 -2.16 -5.78 7.71
N VAL A 27 -2.86 -6.55 6.87
CA VAL A 27 -2.24 -7.57 6.00
C VAL A 27 -1.29 -6.92 4.99
N GLU A 28 -1.70 -5.82 4.38
CA GLU A 28 -0.87 -5.03 3.48
C GLU A 28 0.42 -4.56 4.18
N ARG A 29 0.29 -3.98 5.38
CA ARG A 29 1.43 -3.46 6.14
C ARG A 29 2.41 -4.56 6.56
N ASP A 30 1.92 -5.75 6.94
CA ASP A 30 2.76 -6.92 7.22
C ASP A 30 3.55 -7.36 5.97
N ALA A 31 2.86 -7.53 4.84
CA ALA A 31 3.49 -7.93 3.59
C ALA A 31 4.55 -6.92 3.12
N VAL A 32 4.26 -5.61 3.22
CA VAL A 32 5.22 -4.54 2.91
C VAL A 32 6.43 -4.59 3.82
N ALA A 33 6.23 -4.77 5.13
CA ALA A 33 7.33 -4.88 6.09
C ALA A 33 8.24 -6.06 5.76
N ARG A 34 7.66 -7.25 5.57
CA ARG A 34 8.38 -8.49 5.26
C ARG A 34 9.15 -8.39 3.95
N TRP A 35 8.50 -7.91 2.89
CA TRP A 35 9.13 -7.72 1.58
C TRP A 35 10.34 -6.79 1.68
N TRP A 36 10.22 -5.69 2.43
CA TRP A 36 11.32 -4.75 2.55
C TRP A 36 12.46 -5.24 3.43
N HIS A 37 12.15 -5.87 4.56
CA HIS A 37 13.18 -6.43 5.45
C HIS A 37 13.84 -7.70 4.90
N GLY A 38 13.31 -8.28 3.82
CA GLY A 38 13.92 -9.41 3.12
C GLY A 38 13.38 -10.77 3.51
N ASP A 39 12.32 -10.80 4.33
CA ASP A 39 11.61 -12.01 4.72
C ASP A 39 10.76 -12.59 3.58
N GLN A 40 10.47 -11.80 2.55
CA GLN A 40 9.63 -12.17 1.41
C GLN A 40 10.17 -11.58 0.10
N VAL A 41 10.06 -12.34 -0.99
CA VAL A 41 10.37 -11.86 -2.36
C VAL A 41 9.11 -11.44 -3.09
N ALA A 42 9.24 -10.42 -3.93
CA ALA A 42 8.19 -10.02 -4.87
C ALA A 42 8.09 -11.03 -6.02
N HIS A 43 6.88 -11.30 -6.49
CA HIS A 43 6.61 -12.17 -7.64
C HIS A 43 6.01 -11.39 -8.80
N ALA A 44 6.34 -11.79 -10.02
CA ALA A 44 5.75 -11.23 -11.23
C ALA A 44 4.24 -11.52 -11.27
N ILE A 45 3.47 -10.57 -11.78
CA ILE A 45 2.07 -10.75 -12.13
C ILE A 45 2.01 -11.00 -13.64
N GLY A 46 1.24 -12.00 -14.07
CA GLY A 46 1.05 -12.29 -15.50
C GLY A 46 0.51 -11.08 -16.27
N GLU A 47 1.02 -10.84 -17.48
CA GLU A 47 0.57 -9.72 -18.33
C GLU A 47 -0.91 -9.83 -18.68
N ASP A 48 -1.40 -11.06 -18.85
CA ASP A 48 -2.81 -11.39 -19.02
C ASP A 48 -3.64 -10.97 -17.81
N VAL A 49 -3.18 -11.30 -16.60
CA VAL A 49 -3.86 -10.90 -15.35
C VAL A 49 -3.94 -9.37 -15.23
N LEU A 50 -2.85 -8.65 -15.54
CA LEU A 50 -2.85 -7.19 -15.53
C LEU A 50 -3.80 -6.62 -16.58
N ARG A 51 -3.78 -7.14 -17.82
CA ARG A 51 -4.67 -6.69 -18.89
C ARG A 51 -6.13 -6.95 -18.55
N ASP A 52 -6.45 -8.16 -18.12
CA ASP A 52 -7.82 -8.63 -17.89
C ASP A 52 -8.42 -7.97 -16.63
N SER A 53 -7.59 -7.44 -15.73
CA SER A 53 -8.05 -6.54 -14.67
C SER A 53 -8.59 -5.20 -15.18
N GLY A 54 -8.30 -4.79 -16.43
CA GLY A 54 -8.66 -3.47 -16.96
C GLY A 54 -7.70 -2.35 -16.53
N LEU A 55 -6.52 -2.69 -16.02
CA LEU A 55 -5.48 -1.74 -15.59
C LEU A 55 -5.08 -0.72 -16.67
N PRO A 56 -4.90 -1.08 -17.97
CA PRO A 56 -4.54 -0.10 -18.99
C PRO A 56 -5.55 1.04 -19.12
N ASP A 57 -6.85 0.72 -19.12
CA ASP A 57 -7.92 1.70 -19.21
C ASP A 57 -8.00 2.56 -17.94
N LEU A 58 -7.78 1.95 -16.77
CA LEU A 58 -7.74 2.65 -15.49
C LEU A 58 -6.64 3.73 -15.46
N LEU A 59 -5.42 3.37 -15.86
CA LEU A 59 -4.29 4.30 -15.96
C LEU A 59 -4.54 5.40 -16.98
N SER A 60 -5.10 5.04 -18.14
CA SER A 60 -5.47 6.00 -19.17
C SER A 60 -6.45 7.04 -18.62
N ARG A 61 -7.49 6.61 -17.89
CA ARG A 61 -8.44 7.54 -17.23
C ARG A 61 -7.76 8.44 -16.20
N TYR A 62 -6.99 7.85 -15.26
CA TYR A 62 -6.33 8.61 -14.20
C TYR A 62 -5.36 9.67 -14.72
N ARG A 63 -4.69 9.40 -15.84
CA ARG A 63 -3.71 10.32 -16.44
C ARG A 63 -4.26 11.09 -17.65
N SER A 64 -5.56 11.03 -17.91
CA SER A 64 -6.20 11.65 -19.08
C SER A 64 -5.48 11.31 -20.40
N GLY A 65 -5.10 10.04 -20.58
CA GLY A 65 -4.39 9.51 -21.74
C GLY A 65 -2.89 9.81 -21.79
N LYS A 66 -2.32 10.53 -20.81
CA LYS A 66 -0.89 10.88 -20.80
C LYS A 66 -0.03 9.69 -20.40
N THR A 67 1.00 9.42 -21.21
CA THR A 67 2.02 8.39 -20.94
C THR A 67 3.35 9.02 -20.52
N THR A 68 3.33 9.79 -19.43
CA THR A 68 4.51 10.51 -18.92
C THR A 68 5.39 9.67 -18.00
N ARG A 69 4.97 8.46 -17.66
CA ARG A 69 5.58 7.62 -16.62
C ARG A 69 5.70 6.17 -17.05
N THR A 70 6.75 5.50 -16.60
CA THR A 70 6.87 4.03 -16.62
C THR A 70 6.27 3.47 -15.34
N CYS A 71 5.72 2.26 -15.38
CA CYS A 71 5.04 1.65 -14.24
C CYS A 71 5.36 0.16 -14.16
N GLY A 72 5.24 -0.42 -12.97
CA GLY A 72 5.28 -1.86 -12.76
C GLY A 72 4.45 -2.27 -11.54
N TRP A 73 4.12 -3.56 -11.50
CA TRP A 73 3.32 -4.18 -10.45
C TRP A 73 3.92 -5.53 -10.09
N VAL A 74 3.97 -5.81 -8.78
CA VAL A 74 4.43 -7.10 -8.26
C VAL A 74 3.54 -7.57 -7.12
N ASP A 75 3.37 -8.89 -6.99
CA ASP A 75 2.70 -9.50 -5.83
C ASP A 75 3.73 -9.66 -4.70
N ILE A 76 3.47 -9.01 -3.58
CA ILE A 76 4.31 -9.02 -2.37
C ILE A 76 3.67 -9.78 -1.22
N ARG A 77 2.60 -10.54 -1.49
CA ARG A 77 1.95 -11.38 -0.49
C ARG A 77 2.96 -12.21 0.30
N ALA A 78 2.74 -12.25 1.61
CA ALA A 78 3.55 -12.98 2.57
C ALA A 78 2.74 -14.13 3.18
N ALA A 79 2.71 -14.25 4.51
CA ALA A 79 2.12 -15.40 5.21
C ALA A 79 0.60 -15.51 5.07
N VAL A 80 -0.13 -14.38 5.03
CA VAL A 80 -1.58 -14.38 4.86
C VAL A 80 -1.90 -14.53 3.38
N ASP A 81 -2.63 -15.58 3.01
CA ASP A 81 -3.00 -15.89 1.61
C ASP A 81 -4.13 -14.97 1.08
N ILE A 82 -3.86 -13.67 1.04
CA ILE A 82 -4.67 -12.61 0.43
C ILE A 82 -3.74 -11.84 -0.52
N PRO A 83 -4.15 -11.56 -1.77
CA PRO A 83 -3.38 -10.72 -2.69
C PRO A 83 -2.92 -9.41 -2.06
N VAL A 84 -1.61 -9.13 -2.12
CA VAL A 84 -1.04 -7.83 -1.74
C VAL A 84 -0.16 -7.32 -2.87
N ILE A 85 -0.55 -6.20 -3.46
CA ILE A 85 0.13 -5.66 -4.64
C ILE A 85 0.96 -4.43 -4.30
N ALA A 86 2.17 -4.41 -4.84
CA ALA A 86 2.99 -3.22 -4.95
C ALA A 86 2.96 -2.67 -6.37
N ALA A 87 2.43 -1.45 -6.51
CA ALA A 87 2.48 -0.66 -7.73
C ALA A 87 3.56 0.42 -7.59
N PHE A 88 4.33 0.65 -8.64
CA PHE A 88 5.36 1.68 -8.68
C PHE A 88 5.40 2.39 -10.02
N SER A 89 5.75 3.67 -10.00
CA SER A 89 5.93 4.47 -11.20
C SER A 89 7.11 5.42 -11.11
N PHE A 90 7.69 5.70 -12.27
CA PHE A 90 8.81 6.64 -12.42
C PHE A 90 8.51 7.58 -13.58
N SER A 91 9.09 8.78 -13.54
CA SER A 91 9.25 9.58 -14.75
C SER A 91 10.04 8.79 -15.82
N ARG A 92 9.91 9.18 -17.09
CA ARG A 92 10.60 8.47 -18.20
C ARG A 92 12.13 8.46 -18.07
N ASP A 93 12.70 9.41 -17.34
CA ASP A 93 14.13 9.49 -17.02
C ASP A 93 14.53 8.63 -15.81
N GLY A 94 13.60 7.88 -15.22
CA GLY A 94 13.83 7.02 -14.05
C GLY A 94 13.75 7.76 -12.72
N SER A 95 13.44 9.06 -12.71
CA SER A 95 13.29 9.86 -11.49
C SER A 95 11.88 9.80 -10.90
N ASP A 96 11.67 10.54 -9.80
CA ASP A 96 10.35 10.88 -9.28
C ASP A 96 9.51 9.68 -8.83
N PHE A 97 10.14 8.71 -8.16
CA PHE A 97 9.51 7.46 -7.72
C PHE A 97 8.23 7.67 -6.92
N ALA A 98 7.13 7.09 -7.41
CA ALA A 98 5.86 6.98 -6.71
C ALA A 98 5.48 5.51 -6.55
N CYS A 99 4.72 5.19 -5.50
CA CYS A 99 4.31 3.83 -5.21
C CYS A 99 3.00 3.78 -4.42
N GLY A 100 2.35 2.63 -4.50
CA GLY A 100 1.11 2.33 -3.78
C GLY A 100 1.01 0.86 -3.46
N PHE A 101 0.36 0.57 -2.35
CA PHE A 101 0.18 -0.78 -1.82
C PHE A 101 -1.29 -1.06 -1.57
N ALA A 102 -1.71 -2.31 -1.75
CA ALA A 102 -3.06 -2.71 -1.40
C ALA A 102 -3.17 -4.21 -1.17
N ALA A 103 -3.83 -4.61 -0.09
CA ALA A 103 -4.37 -5.96 0.06
C ALA A 103 -5.86 -6.01 -0.31
N ARG A 104 -6.28 -6.98 -1.13
CA ARG A 104 -7.69 -7.20 -1.51
C ARG A 104 -7.99 -8.69 -1.70
N PRO A 105 -9.27 -9.11 -1.59
CA PRO A 105 -9.67 -10.52 -1.70
C PRO A 105 -9.45 -11.13 -3.10
N ASN A 106 -9.28 -10.32 -4.14
CA ASN A 106 -8.91 -10.75 -5.48
C ASN A 106 -7.80 -9.87 -6.07
N MET A 107 -7.18 -10.37 -7.13
CA MET A 107 -6.02 -9.75 -7.75
C MET A 107 -6.37 -8.43 -8.45
N ALA A 108 -7.50 -8.38 -9.17
CA ALA A 108 -7.90 -7.20 -9.93
C ALA A 108 -8.13 -5.99 -9.01
N ASP A 109 -8.87 -6.18 -7.92
CA ASP A 109 -9.11 -5.14 -6.93
C ASP A 109 -7.80 -4.70 -6.24
N ALA A 110 -6.89 -5.64 -5.95
CA ALA A 110 -5.60 -5.32 -5.34
C ALA A 110 -4.75 -4.46 -6.27
N VAL A 111 -4.66 -4.83 -7.55
CA VAL A 111 -3.98 -4.06 -8.60
C VAL A 111 -4.59 -2.66 -8.72
N HIS A 112 -5.92 -2.55 -8.75
CA HIS A 112 -6.61 -1.27 -8.88
C HIS A 112 -6.38 -0.35 -7.69
N ALA A 113 -6.47 -0.91 -6.48
CA ALA A 113 -6.26 -0.16 -5.24
C ALA A 113 -4.80 0.31 -5.11
N ALA A 114 -3.82 -0.57 -5.35
CA ALA A 114 -2.40 -0.20 -5.31
C ALA A 114 -2.08 0.87 -6.37
N THR A 115 -2.66 0.75 -7.57
CA THR A 115 -2.50 1.74 -8.64
C THR A 115 -3.11 3.09 -8.26
N LYS A 116 -4.26 3.10 -7.58
CA LYS A 116 -4.90 4.33 -7.10
C LYS A 116 -4.01 5.06 -6.09
N GLU A 117 -3.47 4.34 -5.11
CA GLU A 117 -2.54 4.91 -4.12
C GLU A 117 -1.26 5.45 -4.78
N MET A 118 -0.71 4.72 -5.76
CA MET A 118 0.45 5.17 -6.55
C MET A 118 0.15 6.48 -7.30
N VAL A 119 -1.00 6.59 -7.96
CA VAL A 119 -1.40 7.81 -8.67
C VAL A 119 -1.68 8.95 -7.68
N GLN A 120 -2.25 8.67 -6.51
CA GLN A 120 -2.42 9.68 -5.47
C GLN A 120 -1.06 10.25 -5.02
N MET A 121 -0.02 9.41 -4.96
CA MET A 121 1.34 9.87 -4.69
C MET A 121 1.91 10.74 -5.82
N GLU A 122 1.66 10.39 -7.09
CA GLU A 122 2.03 11.22 -8.25
C GLU A 122 1.39 12.62 -8.17
N ILE A 123 0.11 12.70 -7.80
CA ILE A 123 -0.60 13.97 -7.57
C ILE A 123 0.09 14.77 -6.45
N GLY A 124 0.49 14.11 -5.37
CA GLY A 124 1.31 14.71 -4.31
C GLY A 124 2.59 15.35 -4.85
N HIS A 125 3.34 14.66 -5.72
CA HIS A 125 4.54 15.23 -6.34
C HIS A 125 4.25 16.45 -7.20
N HIS A 126 3.14 16.44 -7.95
CA HIS A 126 2.71 17.59 -8.74
C HIS A 126 2.37 18.79 -7.85
N LEU A 127 1.69 18.56 -6.72
CA LEU A 127 1.35 19.61 -5.76
C LEU A 127 2.59 20.22 -5.12
N VAL A 128 3.55 19.39 -4.65
CA VAL A 128 4.80 19.88 -4.06
C VAL A 128 5.61 20.71 -5.06
N ARG A 129 5.72 20.24 -6.31
CA ARG A 129 6.40 20.99 -7.37
C ARG A 129 5.70 22.32 -7.70
N ALA A 130 4.37 22.33 -7.74
CA ALA A 130 3.62 23.57 -7.95
C ALA A 130 3.84 24.57 -6.80
N LYS A 131 3.82 24.12 -5.54
CA LYS A 131 4.16 24.96 -4.39
C LYS A 131 5.57 25.55 -4.51
N GLN A 132 6.55 24.71 -4.85
CA GLN A 132 7.94 25.15 -5.01
C GLN A 132 8.07 26.21 -6.11
N GLN A 133 7.38 26.04 -7.24
CA GLN A 133 7.41 26.99 -8.36
C GLN A 133 6.79 28.34 -8.00
N VAL A 134 5.71 28.35 -7.22
CA VAL A 134 5.00 29.59 -6.87
C VAL A 134 5.63 30.31 -5.68
N HIS A 135 6.09 29.56 -4.68
CA HIS A 135 6.49 30.11 -3.39
C HIS A 135 7.98 30.00 -3.07
N GLY A 136 8.77 29.32 -3.91
CA GLY A 136 10.18 29.04 -3.63
C GLY A 136 10.38 27.79 -2.77
N PHE A 137 11.60 27.26 -2.79
CA PHE A 137 11.96 26.04 -2.05
C PHE A 137 11.96 26.28 -0.53
N GLU A 138 12.35 27.47 -0.10
CA GLU A 138 12.41 27.91 1.30
C GLU A 138 11.05 27.97 2.01
N LYS A 139 9.95 27.90 1.25
CA LYS A 139 8.58 27.87 1.78
C LYS A 139 7.97 26.48 1.88
N LEU A 140 8.71 25.44 1.49
CA LEU A 140 8.27 24.05 1.64
C LEU A 140 8.28 23.65 3.12
N ASN A 141 7.22 22.97 3.56
CA ASN A 141 7.16 22.44 4.91
C ASN A 141 7.91 21.10 5.02
N GLN A 142 7.98 20.54 6.24
CA GLN A 142 8.70 19.28 6.48
C GLN A 142 8.13 18.10 5.67
N ASP A 143 6.81 18.05 5.48
CA ASP A 143 6.15 17.00 4.71
C ASP A 143 6.49 17.09 3.22
N ASP A 144 6.49 18.30 2.66
CA ASP A 144 6.87 18.58 1.28
C ASP A 144 8.34 18.14 1.02
N LEU A 145 9.24 18.44 1.95
CA LEU A 145 10.66 18.03 1.88
C LEU A 145 10.83 16.51 2.01
N ALA A 146 10.10 15.87 2.92
CA ALA A 146 10.11 14.41 3.07
C ALA A 146 9.59 13.72 1.80
N TYR A 147 8.59 14.32 1.14
CA TYR A 147 8.07 13.86 -0.14
C TYR A 147 9.13 13.91 -1.25
N ILE A 148 9.83 15.04 -1.40
CA ILE A 148 10.92 15.19 -2.38
C ILE A 148 12.04 14.17 -2.11
N ALA A 149 12.47 14.06 -0.85
CA ALA A 149 13.54 13.12 -0.49
C ALA A 149 13.18 11.68 -0.85
N ARG A 150 11.92 11.29 -0.65
CA ARG A 150 11.45 9.95 -0.98
C ARG A 150 11.43 9.68 -2.48
N SER A 151 10.96 10.63 -3.30
CA SER A 151 10.83 10.43 -4.74
C SER A 151 12.18 10.24 -5.45
N GLN A 152 13.29 10.52 -4.78
CA GLN A 152 14.66 10.40 -5.29
C GLN A 152 15.41 9.16 -4.80
N ARG A 153 14.88 8.40 -3.85
CA ARG A 153 15.63 7.34 -3.15
C ARG A 153 15.53 5.95 -3.77
N VAL A 154 14.50 5.71 -4.58
CA VAL A 154 14.34 4.43 -5.29
C VAL A 154 14.51 4.71 -6.77
N THR A 155 15.34 3.89 -7.40
CA THR A 155 15.58 3.89 -8.85
C THR A 155 14.90 2.68 -9.50
N PRO A 156 14.65 2.71 -10.82
CA PRO A 156 14.00 1.59 -11.50
C PRO A 156 14.72 0.23 -11.39
N ASP A 157 16.04 0.24 -11.18
CA ASP A 157 16.89 -0.94 -11.05
C ASP A 157 17.01 -1.47 -9.61
N HIS A 158 16.31 -0.84 -8.65
CA HIS A 158 16.39 -1.18 -7.24
C HIS A 158 16.08 -2.68 -7.01
N PRO A 159 16.93 -3.43 -6.27
CA PRO A 159 16.81 -4.89 -6.15
C PRO A 159 15.45 -5.38 -5.67
N LYS A 160 14.77 -4.63 -4.78
CA LYS A 160 13.45 -5.01 -4.26
C LYS A 160 12.36 -5.00 -5.33
N LEU A 161 12.50 -4.20 -6.39
CA LEU A 161 11.53 -4.12 -7.49
C LEU A 161 11.67 -5.28 -8.48
N LYS A 162 12.75 -6.07 -8.38
CA LYS A 162 12.93 -7.28 -9.19
C LYS A 162 11.98 -8.35 -8.69
N ALA A 163 11.15 -8.84 -9.60
CA ALA A 163 10.22 -9.92 -9.32
C ALA A 163 10.86 -11.27 -9.64
N ALA A 164 10.68 -12.23 -8.74
CA ALA A 164 10.80 -13.64 -9.06
C ALA A 164 9.72 -14.04 -10.09
N PRO A 165 9.85 -15.19 -10.78
CA PRO A 165 8.80 -15.71 -11.66
C PRO A 165 7.44 -15.77 -10.96
N VAL A 166 6.36 -15.81 -11.74
CA VAL A 166 4.99 -15.85 -11.23
C VAL A 166 4.88 -16.89 -10.11
N GLY A 167 4.37 -16.46 -8.95
CA GLY A 167 4.20 -17.31 -7.79
C GLY A 167 3.09 -18.35 -7.96
N SER A 168 2.83 -19.12 -6.90
CA SER A 168 1.72 -20.07 -6.88
C SER A 168 0.36 -19.41 -7.14
N LYS A 169 -0.61 -20.18 -7.62
CA LYS A 169 -2.00 -19.71 -7.77
C LYS A 169 -2.53 -19.22 -6.43
N SER A 170 -3.04 -18.01 -6.44
CA SER A 170 -3.66 -17.31 -5.32
C SER A 170 -5.05 -17.85 -5.04
N SER A 171 -5.39 -18.05 -3.76
CA SER A 171 -6.80 -18.03 -3.36
C SER A 171 -7.39 -16.67 -3.70
N SER A 172 -8.59 -16.62 -4.28
CA SER A 172 -9.29 -15.37 -4.55
C SER A 172 -10.77 -15.52 -4.28
N LEU A 173 -11.40 -14.43 -3.86
CA LEU A 173 -12.84 -14.35 -3.73
C LEU A 173 -13.33 -13.13 -4.51
N GLU A 174 -14.06 -13.40 -5.58
CA GLU A 174 -14.77 -12.40 -6.36
C GLU A 174 -16.13 -12.09 -5.72
N GLY A 175 -16.57 -10.84 -5.86
CA GLY A 175 -17.88 -10.39 -5.39
C GLY A 175 -17.81 -9.35 -4.27
N SER A 176 -19.00 -8.92 -3.82
CA SER A 176 -19.18 -7.80 -2.89
C SER A 176 -19.94 -8.16 -1.61
N ASP A 177 -20.23 -9.45 -1.40
CA ASP A 177 -20.86 -9.94 -0.18
C ASP A 177 -19.89 -9.82 0.99
N GLU A 178 -20.17 -8.89 1.90
CA GLU A 178 -19.29 -8.52 2.99
C GLU A 178 -19.10 -9.64 4.03
N LEU A 179 -20.07 -10.53 4.20
CA LEU A 179 -19.99 -11.67 5.12
C LEU A 179 -19.12 -12.78 4.55
N LEU A 180 -19.28 -13.08 3.25
CA LEU A 180 -18.40 -14.03 2.56
C LEU A 180 -16.95 -13.53 2.54
N LEU A 181 -16.77 -12.23 2.29
CA LEU A 181 -15.45 -11.59 2.34
C LEU A 181 -14.82 -11.63 3.73
N LEU A 182 -15.64 -11.44 4.79
CA LEU A 182 -15.18 -11.55 6.17
C LEU A 182 -14.78 -12.98 6.51
N ASP A 183 -15.57 -13.97 6.13
CA ASP A 183 -15.21 -15.37 6.38
C ASP A 183 -13.96 -15.80 5.61
N TYR A 184 -13.83 -15.41 4.34
CA TYR A 184 -12.61 -15.62 3.56
C TYR A 184 -11.38 -15.00 4.23
N THR A 185 -11.49 -13.74 4.67
CA THR A 185 -10.40 -13.03 5.36
C THR A 185 -10.05 -13.71 6.68
N ARG A 186 -11.06 -14.12 7.47
CA ARG A 186 -10.88 -14.85 8.73
C ARG A 186 -10.17 -16.18 8.50
N GLN A 187 -10.58 -16.96 7.49
CA GLN A 187 -9.95 -18.23 7.16
C GLN A 187 -8.50 -18.06 6.72
N ALA A 188 -8.19 -17.02 5.92
CA ALA A 188 -6.82 -16.72 5.52
C ALA A 188 -5.92 -16.37 6.71
N LEU A 189 -6.42 -15.57 7.67
CA LEU A 189 -5.71 -15.26 8.91
C LEU A 189 -5.46 -16.52 9.76
N LEU A 190 -6.47 -17.37 9.94
CA LEU A 190 -6.34 -18.59 10.73
C LEU A 190 -5.32 -19.57 10.13
N ARG A 191 -5.28 -19.72 8.80
CA ARG A 191 -4.26 -20.54 8.13
C ARG A 191 -2.84 -20.01 8.33
N ALA A 192 -2.71 -18.71 8.57
CA ALA A 192 -1.45 -18.04 8.86
C ALA A 192 -1.15 -17.90 10.37
N ASP A 193 -1.89 -18.59 11.24
CA ASP A 193 -1.79 -18.50 12.70
C ASP A 193 -1.93 -17.05 13.24
N CYS A 194 -2.70 -16.24 12.53
CA CYS A 194 -2.99 -14.85 12.88
C CYS A 194 -4.41 -14.72 13.44
N THR A 195 -4.59 -13.86 14.44
CA THR A 195 -5.91 -13.52 14.99
C THR A 195 -6.15 -12.04 14.89
N ALA A 196 -7.32 -11.63 14.40
CA ALA A 196 -7.75 -10.23 14.34
C ALA A 196 -8.89 -9.94 15.32
N PHE A 197 -8.82 -8.80 16.00
CA PHE A 197 -9.84 -8.25 16.88
C PHE A 197 -10.36 -6.95 16.28
N ILE A 198 -11.68 -6.75 16.33
CA ILE A 198 -12.33 -5.56 15.79
C ILE A 198 -12.93 -4.75 16.94
N VAL A 199 -12.64 -3.45 16.92
CA VAL A 199 -13.25 -2.45 17.79
C VAL A 199 -14.13 -1.55 16.93
N ASP A 200 -15.41 -1.44 17.26
CA ASP A 200 -16.32 -0.48 16.66
C ASP A 200 -16.01 0.93 17.19
N LEU A 201 -15.64 1.83 16.29
CA LEU A 201 -15.37 3.24 16.55
C LEU A 201 -16.47 4.16 15.97
N THR A 202 -17.59 3.59 15.56
CA THR A 202 -18.73 4.33 15.05
C THR A 202 -19.21 5.34 16.09
N ARG A 203 -19.42 6.57 15.63
CA ARG A 203 -19.94 7.65 16.47
C ARG A 203 -21.34 7.97 15.99
N ASP A 204 -22.35 7.72 16.83
CA ASP A 204 -23.76 7.91 16.49
C ASP A 204 -24.07 9.28 15.88
N ARG A 205 -23.43 10.33 16.42
CA ARG A 205 -23.60 11.71 15.92
C ARG A 205 -23.12 11.93 14.47
N ILE A 206 -22.22 11.08 13.97
CA ILE A 206 -21.67 11.14 12.60
C ILE A 206 -22.42 10.14 11.71
N GLY A 207 -22.81 8.98 12.26
CA GLY A 207 -23.58 7.96 11.55
C GLY A 207 -22.80 7.21 10.46
N ILE A 208 -21.47 7.34 10.42
CA ILE A 208 -20.60 6.61 9.49
C ILE A 208 -19.93 5.45 10.25
N PRO A 209 -20.13 4.19 9.82
CA PRO A 209 -19.44 3.05 10.41
C PRO A 209 -17.92 3.16 10.33
N VAL A 210 -17.25 2.96 11.46
CA VAL A 210 -15.78 2.95 11.55
C VAL A 210 -15.33 1.78 12.40
N ALA A 211 -14.38 1.00 11.90
CA ALA A 211 -13.78 -0.11 12.63
C ALA A 211 -12.29 0.13 12.82
N ARG A 212 -11.77 -0.37 13.94
CA ARG A 212 -10.33 -0.55 14.16
C ARG A 212 -10.01 -2.03 14.33
N ALA A 213 -9.12 -2.54 13.49
CA ALA A 213 -8.56 -3.87 13.60
C ALA A 213 -7.26 -3.84 14.42
N LEU A 214 -7.10 -4.87 15.25
CA LEU A 214 -5.86 -5.24 15.92
C LEU A 214 -5.54 -6.67 15.52
N ALA A 215 -4.29 -7.00 15.23
CA ALA A 215 -3.93 -8.37 14.84
C ALA A 215 -2.70 -8.87 15.59
N THR A 216 -2.71 -10.15 15.96
CA THR A 216 -1.54 -10.90 16.41
C THR A 216 -0.89 -11.63 15.23
N GLY A 217 0.40 -11.91 15.32
CA GLY A 217 1.15 -12.65 14.27
C GLY A 217 1.58 -11.82 13.06
N LEU A 218 0.96 -10.66 12.83
CA LEU A 218 1.34 -9.71 11.79
C LEU A 218 2.48 -8.78 12.28
N GLN A 219 3.53 -8.64 11.46
CA GLN A 219 4.61 -7.69 11.67
C GLN A 219 4.07 -6.28 11.45
N GLN A 220 3.89 -5.55 12.54
CA GLN A 220 3.74 -4.10 12.48
C GLN A 220 5.09 -3.45 12.69
N ILE A 221 5.42 -2.47 11.86
CA ILE A 221 6.61 -1.66 12.14
C ILE A 221 6.32 -0.81 13.40
N PRO A 222 7.10 -0.96 14.49
CA PRO A 222 6.88 -0.21 15.71
C PRO A 222 6.98 1.31 15.51
N PRO A 223 6.16 2.12 16.19
CA PRO A 223 6.47 3.51 16.46
C PRO A 223 7.31 3.58 17.74
N GLY A 224 8.57 3.99 17.67
CA GLY A 224 9.34 4.20 18.91
C GLY A 224 10.85 4.31 18.85
N ASP A 225 11.53 3.96 17.77
CA ASP A 225 12.97 4.25 17.69
C ASP A 225 13.14 5.74 17.40
N VAL A 226 13.56 6.45 18.45
CA VAL A 226 13.90 7.86 18.48
C VAL A 226 14.71 8.22 17.24
N LEU A 227 14.28 9.28 16.54
CA LEU A 227 14.97 9.94 15.43
C LEU A 227 16.45 10.19 15.80
N GLN A 228 17.34 9.29 15.40
CA GLN A 228 18.77 9.54 15.30
C GLN A 228 19.17 9.34 13.85
N PHE A 229 19.66 10.42 13.24
CA PHE A 229 20.37 10.37 11.98
C PHE A 229 21.81 9.95 12.32
N ASP A 230 22.30 8.86 11.74
CA ASP A 230 23.74 8.61 11.72
C ASP A 230 24.43 9.53 10.71
N SER A 231 25.76 9.59 10.74
CA SER A 231 26.60 10.42 9.86
C SER A 231 26.49 10.07 8.36
N VAL A 232 25.59 9.16 8.00
CA VAL A 232 25.30 8.69 6.63
C VAL A 232 23.84 9.00 6.22
N GLY A 233 23.03 9.60 7.10
CA GLY A 233 21.79 10.29 6.73
C GLY A 233 20.52 9.42 6.63
N ARG A 234 20.36 8.39 7.48
CA ARG A 234 19.12 7.59 7.52
C ARG A 234 18.07 8.17 8.49
N CYS A 235 16.79 8.14 8.08
CA CYS A 235 15.64 8.55 8.90
C CYS A 235 14.41 7.69 8.60
N ILE A 236 13.74 7.21 9.65
CA ILE A 236 12.63 6.26 9.62
C ILE A 236 11.36 6.95 10.15
N ASN A 237 10.39 7.19 9.27
CA ASN A 237 8.97 7.35 9.62
C ASN A 237 8.16 6.82 8.43
N PHE A 238 7.38 5.76 8.63
CA PHE A 238 6.77 5.07 7.48
C PHE A 238 5.68 5.92 6.87
N ASN A 239 5.84 6.11 5.56
CA ASN A 239 4.74 5.91 4.67
C ASN A 239 5.17 5.02 3.49
N ILE A 240 5.82 3.87 3.74
CA ILE A 240 6.63 2.98 2.86
C ILE A 240 8.10 3.08 3.31
N PRO A 241 8.82 1.96 3.50
CA PRO A 241 10.21 2.00 3.92
C PRO A 241 11.07 2.70 2.86
N VAL A 242 11.87 3.65 3.33
CA VAL A 242 12.70 4.50 2.51
C VAL A 242 14.13 4.24 2.93
N LEU A 243 14.81 3.34 2.20
CA LEU A 243 16.19 2.82 2.38
C LEU A 243 16.70 2.68 3.83
#